data_AF-F8N5J7-F1
#
_entry.id   AF-F8N5J7-F1
#
_cell.length_a   1.000
_cell.length_b   1.000
_cell.length_c   1.000
_cell.angle_alpha   90.00
_cell.angle_beta   90.00
_cell.angle_gamma   90.00
#
_symmetry.space_group_name_H-M   'P 1'
#
loop_
_entity.id
_entity.type
_entity.pdbx_description
1 polymer ?
#
loop_
_entity_poly.entity_id
_entity_poly.type
_entity_poly.pdbx_seq_one_letter_code
_entity_poly.pdbx_strand_id
1 'polypeptide(L)'
;MIRKIWLYRAVMGIVAAYVVVALGSWVWSAAMPSSSIRPLLSDSGIRWFFGTFTNNLAQPVLVWVILLGIALGTSRECGLWKVIGKLATSCHAISILERRGLWAALELIAVEAAVMALLIFPRHAILLSVTGDIFPSSFSESLVAVISFMILTASITFGLFSGNIHNYRGAVASALKGGSVLKIVLCLYVLIAELIAIIGYIF
;
A
#
# COMPACT_ATOMS: atom_id res chain seq x y z
N MET A 1 1.09 12.00 22.77
CA MET A 1 2.00 13.00 22.16
C MET A 1 3.28 12.37 21.62
N ILE A 2 3.95 11.49 22.37
CA ILE A 2 5.20 10.77 21.98
C ILE A 2 5.08 9.93 20.69
N ARG A 3 3.91 9.33 20.41
CA ARG A 3 3.73 8.40 19.27
C ARG A 3 3.85 9.06 17.87
N LYS A 4 3.73 10.38 17.76
CA LYS A 4 3.89 11.11 16.47
C LYS A 4 5.26 11.78 16.32
N ILE A 5 6.06 11.85 17.38
CA ILE A 5 7.36 12.52 17.35
C ILE A 5 8.33 11.86 16.37
N TRP A 6 8.28 10.53 16.28
CA TRP A 6 9.06 9.74 15.33
C TRP A 6 8.73 10.08 13.88
N LEU A 7 7.44 10.33 13.57
CA LEU A 7 7.02 10.73 12.23
C LEU A 7 7.60 12.09 11.85
N TYR A 8 7.51 13.08 12.75
CA TYR A 8 8.08 14.40 12.48
C TYR A 8 9.61 14.32 12.30
N ARG A 9 10.30 13.53 13.14
CA ARG A 9 11.75 13.31 13.00
C ARG A 9 12.10 12.63 11.68
N ALA A 10 11.32 11.64 11.24
CA ALA A 10 11.54 10.97 9.96
C ALA A 10 11.36 11.93 8.78
N VAL A 11 10.27 12.71 8.76
CA VAL A 11 10.02 13.70 7.69
C VAL A 11 11.12 14.75 7.66
N MET A 12 11.50 15.31 8.81
CA MET A 12 12.59 16.28 8.88
C MET A 12 13.93 15.69 8.45
N GLY A 13 14.22 14.43 8.80
CA GLY A 13 15.42 13.73 8.36
C GLY A 13 15.47 13.55 6.84
N ILE A 14 14.34 13.18 6.23
CA ILE A 14 14.23 13.06 4.77
C ILE A 14 14.43 14.44 4.10
N VAL A 15 13.77 15.49 4.59
CA VAL A 15 13.95 16.86 4.07
C VAL A 15 15.40 17.33 4.19
N ALA A 16 16.07 17.05 5.32
CA ALA A 16 17.49 17.35 5.48
C ALA A 16 18.35 16.57 4.45
N ALA A 17 18.01 15.31 4.19
CA ALA A 17 18.70 14.50 3.17
C ALA A 17 18.54 15.10 1.76
N TYR A 18 17.35 15.60 1.38
CA TYR A 18 17.16 16.34 0.12
C TYR A 18 18.11 17.52 -0.01
N VAL A 19 18.19 18.35 1.03
CA VAL A 19 19.06 19.54 1.05
C VAL A 19 20.52 19.13 0.91
N VAL A 20 20.95 18.13 1.68
CA VAL A 20 22.34 17.64 1.65
C VAL A 20 22.70 17.05 0.29
N VAL A 21 21.82 16.25 -0.31
CA VAL A 21 22.07 15.60 -1.62
C VAL A 21 22.05 16.64 -2.75
N ALA A 22 21.09 17.57 -2.75
CA ALA A 22 20.97 18.60 -3.77
C ALA A 22 22.12 19.61 -3.72
N LEU A 23 22.42 20.16 -2.54
CA LEU A 23 23.53 21.11 -2.38
C LEU A 23 24.88 20.40 -2.48
N GLY A 24 25.01 19.20 -1.91
CA GLY A 24 26.23 18.41 -1.94
C GLY A 24 26.64 18.04 -3.36
N SER A 25 25.70 17.56 -4.19
CA SER A 25 25.99 17.27 -5.60
C SER A 25 26.41 18.51 -6.40
N TRP A 26 25.81 19.66 -6.12
CA TRP A 26 26.17 20.93 -6.74
C TRP A 26 27.57 21.42 -6.34
N VAL A 27 27.88 21.46 -5.04
CA VAL A 27 29.20 21.85 -4.53
C VAL A 27 30.28 20.88 -5.01
N TRP A 28 29.99 19.58 -5.02
CA TRP A 28 30.93 18.57 -5.49
C TRP A 28 31.26 18.74 -6.97
N SER A 29 30.24 18.95 -7.81
CA SER A 29 30.43 19.19 -9.25
C SER A 29 31.23 20.47 -9.50
N ALA A 30 31.04 21.52 -8.68
CA ALA A 30 31.83 22.74 -8.76
C ALA A 30 33.29 22.56 -8.30
N ALA A 31 33.53 21.77 -7.25
CA ALA A 31 34.86 21.53 -6.71
C ALA A 31 35.68 20.55 -7.56
N MET A 32 35.02 19.56 -8.18
CA MET A 32 35.68 18.51 -8.96
C MET A 32 34.96 18.29 -10.31
N PRO A 33 35.23 19.16 -11.30
CA PRO A 33 34.51 19.17 -12.58
C PRO A 33 34.70 17.93 -13.44
N SER A 34 35.78 17.16 -13.21
CA SER A 34 36.07 15.92 -13.94
C SER A 34 35.33 14.70 -13.40
N SER A 35 34.53 14.85 -12.33
CA SER A 35 33.74 13.75 -11.77
C SER A 35 32.50 13.46 -12.61
N SER A 36 32.02 12.21 -12.58
CA SER A 36 30.81 11.78 -13.30
C SER A 36 29.50 12.22 -12.61
N ILE A 37 29.59 12.95 -11.51
CA ILE A 37 28.43 13.35 -10.70
C ILE A 37 27.61 14.41 -11.43
N ARG A 38 26.31 14.16 -11.57
CA ARG A 38 25.37 15.08 -12.22
C ARG A 38 24.70 15.96 -11.16
N PRO A 39 25.00 17.26 -11.06
CA PRO A 39 24.41 18.10 -10.03
C PRO A 39 22.92 18.32 -10.31
N LEU A 40 22.08 18.12 -9.29
CA LEU A 40 20.63 18.30 -9.41
C LEU A 40 20.26 19.76 -9.74
N LEU A 41 21.02 20.73 -9.24
CA LEU A 41 20.80 22.17 -9.45
C LEU A 41 21.33 22.69 -10.80
N SER A 42 21.72 21.82 -11.73
CA SER A 42 21.99 22.21 -13.12
C SER A 42 20.70 22.41 -13.91
N ASP A 43 20.78 23.06 -15.07
CA ASP A 43 19.67 23.19 -16.01
C ASP A 43 19.11 21.81 -16.41
N SER A 44 20.00 20.82 -16.62
CA SER A 44 19.63 19.45 -16.95
C SER A 44 18.98 18.72 -15.77
N GLY A 45 19.48 18.94 -14.55
CA GLY A 45 18.96 18.33 -13.32
C GLY A 45 17.58 18.86 -12.95
N ILE A 46 17.37 20.17 -13.03
CA ILE A 46 16.06 20.80 -12.79
C ILE A 46 15.04 20.31 -13.82
N ARG A 47 15.41 20.26 -15.11
CA ARG A 47 14.52 19.74 -16.17
C ARG A 47 14.18 18.27 -15.93
N TRP A 48 15.17 17.46 -15.56
CA TRP A 48 14.94 16.05 -15.25
C TRP A 48 14.00 15.89 -14.06
N PHE A 49 14.24 16.61 -12.95
CA PHE A 49 13.43 16.53 -11.73
C PHE A 49 11.95 16.84 -12.02
N PHE A 50 11.65 18.00 -12.61
CA PHE A 50 10.27 18.37 -12.92
C PHE A 50 9.66 17.55 -14.06
N GLY A 51 10.48 17.08 -15.01
CA GLY A 51 10.02 16.28 -16.15
C GLY A 51 9.72 14.82 -15.80
N THR A 52 10.35 14.26 -14.76
CA THR A 52 10.22 12.84 -14.39
C THR A 52 9.48 12.61 -13.08
N PHE A 53 9.19 13.65 -12.30
CA PHE A 53 8.52 13.57 -10.99
C PHE A 53 7.32 12.59 -10.97
N THR A 54 6.36 12.75 -11.87
CA THR A 54 5.19 11.86 -11.90
C THR A 54 5.57 10.41 -12.24
N ASN A 55 6.55 10.20 -13.12
CA ASN A 55 6.99 8.85 -13.50
C ASN A 55 7.76 8.16 -12.37
N ASN A 56 8.52 8.93 -11.58
CA ASN A 56 9.22 8.44 -10.40
C ASN A 56 8.23 7.97 -9.33
N LEU A 57 7.10 8.67 -9.18
CA LEU A 57 6.01 8.30 -8.27
C LEU A 57 5.08 7.19 -8.80
N ALA A 58 4.94 7.04 -10.12
CA ALA A 58 4.02 6.09 -10.74
C ALA A 58 4.55 4.64 -10.74
N GLN A 59 5.03 4.17 -9.59
CA GLN A 59 5.50 2.79 -9.42
C GLN A 59 4.34 1.87 -8.98
N PRO A 60 4.40 0.55 -9.28
CA PRO A 60 3.40 -0.42 -8.81
C PRO A 60 3.16 -0.37 -7.28
N VAL A 61 4.20 -0.04 -6.52
CA VAL A 61 4.14 0.12 -5.06
C VAL A 61 3.12 1.18 -4.62
N LEU A 62 2.95 2.27 -5.38
CA LEU A 62 1.94 3.29 -5.08
C LEU A 62 0.53 2.68 -5.12
N VAL A 63 0.25 1.87 -6.15
CA VAL A 63 -1.04 1.18 -6.31
C VAL A 63 -1.29 0.23 -5.14
N TRP A 64 -0.26 -0.54 -4.76
CA TRP A 64 -0.34 -1.46 -3.61
C TRP A 64 -0.67 -0.73 -2.31
N VAL A 65 -0.03 0.40 -2.04
CA VAL A 65 -0.29 1.24 -0.85
C VAL A 65 -1.73 1.74 -0.84
N ILE A 66 -2.26 2.17 -1.99
CA ILE A 66 -3.64 2.67 -2.10
C ILE A 66 -4.64 1.53 -1.85
N LEU A 67 -4.49 0.39 -2.54
CA LEU A 67 -5.41 -0.74 -2.43
C LEU A 67 -5.43 -1.31 -1.01
N LEU A 68 -4.26 -1.58 -0.43
CA LEU A 68 -4.15 -2.05 0.94
C LEU A 68 -4.65 -1.01 1.94
N GLY A 69 -4.39 0.27 1.71
CA GLY A 69 -4.87 1.35 2.57
C GLY A 69 -6.39 1.44 2.66
N ILE A 70 -7.08 1.24 1.53
CA ILE A 70 -8.54 1.19 1.47
C ILE A 70 -9.06 -0.06 2.18
N ALA A 71 -8.49 -1.23 1.87
CA ALA A 71 -8.92 -2.50 2.47
C ALA A 71 -8.71 -2.52 4.00
N LEU A 72 -7.53 -2.10 4.48
CA LEU A 72 -7.20 -2.01 5.90
C LEU A 72 -7.98 -0.90 6.62
N GLY A 73 -8.27 0.21 5.94
CA GLY A 73 -9.16 1.25 6.47
C GLY A 73 -10.57 0.71 6.71
N THR A 74 -11.11 0.01 5.70
CA THR A 74 -12.47 -0.56 5.74
C THR A 74 -12.59 -1.63 6.81
N SER A 75 -11.65 -2.59 6.89
CA SER A 75 -11.62 -3.64 7.93
C SER A 75 -11.66 -3.10 9.36
N ARG A 76 -11.02 -1.95 9.59
CA ARG A 76 -11.02 -1.28 10.90
C ARG A 76 -12.35 -0.62 11.22
N GLU A 77 -12.98 0.04 10.25
CA GLU A 77 -14.29 0.66 10.41
C GLU A 77 -15.40 -0.40 10.58
N CYS A 78 -15.32 -1.52 9.86
CA CYS A 78 -16.23 -2.66 10.02
C CYS A 78 -16.06 -3.38 11.37
N GLY A 79 -14.99 -3.10 12.13
CA GLY A 79 -14.73 -3.68 13.45
C GLY A 79 -14.07 -5.06 13.44
N LEU A 80 -13.63 -5.55 12.27
CA LEU A 80 -13.02 -6.87 12.12
C LEU A 80 -11.80 -7.04 13.05
N TRP A 81 -10.91 -6.05 13.09
CA TRP A 81 -9.73 -6.06 13.97
C TRP A 81 -10.06 -6.11 15.45
N LYS A 82 -11.19 -5.50 15.87
CA LYS A 82 -11.62 -5.54 17.27
C LYS A 82 -12.06 -6.96 17.65
N VAL A 83 -12.78 -7.64 16.77
CA VAL A 83 -13.23 -9.03 17.01
C VAL A 83 -12.07 -10.01 16.95
N ILE A 84 -11.12 -9.84 16.03
CA ILE A 84 -9.88 -10.64 16.01
C ILE A 84 -9.09 -10.44 17.32
N GLY A 85 -8.97 -9.20 17.82
CA GLY A 85 -8.33 -8.94 19.11
C GLY A 85 -9.06 -9.56 20.31
N LYS A 86 -10.41 -9.55 20.30
CA LYS A 86 -11.21 -10.25 21.31
C LYS A 86 -10.98 -11.77 21.24
N LEU A 87 -10.95 -12.34 20.04
CA LEU A 87 -10.68 -13.77 19.84
C LEU A 87 -9.31 -14.18 20.38
N ALA A 88 -8.29 -13.35 20.20
CA ALA A 88 -6.94 -13.60 20.68
C ALA A 88 -6.79 -13.53 22.22
N THR A 89 -7.64 -12.74 22.90
CA THR A 89 -7.52 -12.49 24.34
C THR A 89 -8.56 -13.23 25.18
N SER A 90 -9.77 -13.46 24.67
CA SER A 90 -10.83 -14.23 25.34
C SER A 90 -11.97 -14.63 24.38
N CYS A 91 -12.05 -15.93 24.06
CA CYS A 91 -13.07 -16.49 23.16
C CYS A 91 -14.53 -16.31 23.61
N HIS A 92 -14.79 -16.07 24.90
CA HIS A 92 -16.15 -15.94 25.45
C HIS A 92 -16.79 -14.55 25.27
N ALA A 93 -16.05 -13.56 24.77
CA ALA A 93 -16.54 -12.18 24.63
C ALA A 93 -17.15 -11.86 23.25
N ILE A 94 -17.33 -12.85 22.38
CA ILE A 94 -17.80 -12.68 21.01
C ILE A 94 -19.32 -12.91 20.93
N SER A 95 -20.05 -11.93 20.43
CA SER A 95 -21.49 -12.04 20.19
C SER A 95 -21.81 -13.07 19.11
N ILE A 96 -22.98 -13.71 19.17
CA ILE A 96 -23.44 -14.65 18.14
C ILE A 96 -23.47 -14.00 16.73
N LEU A 97 -23.78 -12.70 16.65
CA LEU A 97 -23.79 -11.93 15.40
C LEU A 97 -22.37 -11.71 14.86
N GLU A 98 -21.42 -11.34 15.73
CA GLU A 98 -20.00 -11.21 15.37
C GLU A 98 -19.44 -12.55 14.88
N ARG A 99 -19.81 -13.66 15.54
CA ARG A 99 -19.39 -15.01 15.13
C ARG A 99 -19.96 -15.39 13.77
N ARG A 100 -21.26 -15.16 13.52
CA ARG A 100 -21.89 -15.40 12.21
C ARG A 100 -21.27 -14.55 11.11
N GLY A 101 -21.02 -13.27 11.38
CA GLY A 101 -20.34 -12.38 10.42
C GLY A 101 -18.92 -12.83 10.10
N LEU A 102 -18.19 -13.37 11.09
CA LEU A 102 -16.85 -13.92 10.86
C LEU A 102 -16.90 -15.18 9.98
N TRP A 103 -17.83 -16.09 10.23
CA TRP A 103 -18.03 -17.28 9.39
C TRP A 103 -18.40 -16.91 7.96
N ALA A 104 -19.31 -15.96 7.75
CA ALA A 104 -19.68 -15.48 6.43
C ALA A 104 -18.50 -14.83 5.67
N ALA A 105 -17.67 -14.04 6.38
CA ALA A 105 -16.46 -13.47 5.80
C ALA A 105 -15.42 -14.54 5.44
N LEU A 106 -15.26 -15.57 6.27
CA LEU A 106 -14.35 -16.69 6.01
C LEU A 106 -14.83 -17.52 4.83
N GLU A 107 -16.13 -17.80 4.74
CA GLU A 107 -16.74 -18.49 3.61
C GLU A 107 -16.49 -17.72 2.31
N LEU A 108 -16.67 -16.41 2.31
CA LEU A 108 -16.39 -15.57 1.15
C LEU A 108 -14.91 -15.63 0.72
N ILE A 109 -13.98 -15.51 1.67
CA ILE A 109 -12.54 -15.64 1.39
C ILE A 109 -12.23 -17.03 0.81
N ALA A 110 -12.84 -18.09 1.34
CA ALA A 110 -12.64 -19.45 0.84
C ALA A 110 -13.15 -19.60 -0.61
N VAL A 111 -14.29 -18.99 -0.95
CA VAL A 111 -14.81 -18.96 -2.31
C VAL A 111 -13.89 -18.17 -3.24
N GLU A 112 -13.44 -16.98 -2.85
CA GLU A 112 -12.50 -16.18 -3.64
C GLU A 112 -11.16 -16.89 -3.85
N ALA A 113 -10.64 -17.56 -2.82
CA ALA A 113 -9.44 -18.37 -2.90
C ALA A 113 -9.63 -19.60 -3.81
N ALA A 114 -10.79 -20.25 -3.76
CA ALA A 114 -11.13 -21.34 -4.66
C ALA A 114 -11.21 -20.88 -6.12
N VAL A 115 -11.79 -19.70 -6.37
CA VAL A 115 -11.79 -19.08 -7.72
C VAL A 115 -10.36 -18.82 -8.20
N MET A 116 -9.49 -18.25 -7.35
CA MET A 116 -8.09 -18.06 -7.69
C MET A 116 -7.37 -19.39 -7.97
N ALA A 117 -7.62 -20.41 -7.16
CA ALA A 117 -7.09 -21.76 -7.37
C ALA A 117 -7.55 -22.34 -8.73
N LEU A 118 -8.81 -22.16 -9.10
CA LEU A 118 -9.35 -22.56 -10.40
C LEU A 118 -8.74 -21.79 -11.58
N LEU A 119 -8.16 -20.61 -11.36
CA LEU A 119 -7.48 -19.88 -12.44
C LEU A 119 -5.99 -20.28 -12.59
N ILE A 120 -5.44 -20.98 -11.59
CA ILE A 120 -4.02 -21.35 -11.49
C ILE A 120 -3.79 -22.83 -11.79
N PHE A 121 -4.60 -23.73 -11.23
CA PHE A 121 -4.35 -25.18 -11.27
C PHE A 121 -4.80 -25.93 -12.53
N PRO A 122 -5.85 -25.50 -13.28
CA PRO A 122 -6.25 -26.24 -14.47
C PRO A 122 -5.17 -26.25 -15.55
N ARG A 123 -5.23 -27.26 -16.42
CA ARG A 123 -4.28 -27.51 -17.52
C ARG A 123 -4.15 -26.35 -18.52
N HIS A 124 -5.17 -25.48 -18.58
CA HIS A 124 -5.13 -24.20 -19.29
C HIS A 124 -5.12 -23.06 -18.26
N ALA A 125 -4.05 -22.94 -17.49
CA ALA A 125 -3.94 -21.92 -16.47
C ALA A 125 -3.84 -20.54 -17.14
N ILE A 126 -4.94 -19.81 -17.15
CA ILE A 126 -5.10 -18.53 -17.86
C ILE A 126 -4.19 -17.44 -17.25
N LEU A 127 -3.85 -17.57 -15.97
CA LEU A 127 -3.04 -16.59 -15.23
C LEU A 127 -1.55 -16.92 -15.15
N LEU A 128 -1.12 -18.12 -15.55
CA LEU A 128 0.31 -18.46 -15.61
C LEU A 128 0.95 -17.87 -16.85
N SER A 129 2.28 -17.70 -16.80
CA SER A 129 3.03 -17.29 -17.99
C SER A 129 2.85 -18.34 -19.10
N VAL A 130 3.13 -17.95 -20.35
CA VAL A 130 3.15 -18.87 -21.51
C VAL A 130 4.10 -20.05 -21.29
N THR A 131 5.07 -19.92 -20.37
CA THR A 131 6.04 -20.95 -19.96
C THR A 131 5.59 -21.83 -18.80
N GLY A 132 4.48 -21.52 -18.13
CA GLY A 132 4.02 -22.24 -16.94
C GLY A 132 4.76 -21.86 -15.66
N ASP A 133 5.45 -20.73 -15.65
CA ASP A 133 6.11 -20.19 -14.47
C ASP A 133 5.14 -19.37 -13.61
N ILE A 134 5.31 -19.45 -12.29
CA ILE A 134 4.53 -18.66 -11.32
C ILE A 134 5.09 -17.23 -11.21
N PHE A 135 6.39 -17.06 -11.48
CA PHE A 135 7.07 -15.77 -11.55
C PHE A 135 8.01 -15.74 -12.76
N PRO A 136 7.97 -14.70 -13.62
CA PRO A 136 6.99 -13.61 -13.71
C PRO A 136 5.72 -14.04 -14.47
N SER A 137 4.55 -13.91 -13.83
CA SER A 137 3.24 -14.24 -14.43
C SER A 137 2.19 -13.16 -14.16
N SER A 138 1.07 -13.18 -14.88
CA SER A 138 -0.07 -12.29 -14.62
C SER A 138 -0.64 -12.47 -13.20
N PHE A 139 -0.48 -13.66 -12.62
CA PHE A 139 -0.80 -13.92 -11.23
C PHE A 139 0.11 -13.16 -10.25
N SER A 140 1.44 -13.18 -10.45
CA SER A 140 2.36 -12.48 -9.54
C SER A 140 2.17 -10.97 -9.53
N GLU A 141 1.86 -10.38 -10.70
CA GLU A 141 1.61 -8.93 -10.84
C GLU A 141 0.30 -8.49 -10.15
N SER A 142 -0.73 -9.35 -10.17
CA SER A 142 -2.06 -9.05 -9.61
C SER A 142 -2.23 -9.46 -8.15
N LEU A 143 -1.27 -10.18 -7.57
CA LEU A 143 -1.38 -10.77 -6.22
C LEU A 143 -1.80 -9.77 -5.15
N VAL A 144 -1.15 -8.61 -5.09
CA VAL A 144 -1.44 -7.58 -4.08
C VAL A 144 -2.84 -6.98 -4.28
N ALA A 145 -3.26 -6.81 -5.54
CA ALA A 145 -4.60 -6.31 -5.85
C ALA A 145 -5.69 -7.31 -5.45
N VAL A 146 -5.48 -8.60 -5.72
CA VAL A 146 -6.39 -9.68 -5.33
C VAL A 146 -6.50 -9.77 -3.81
N ILE A 147 -5.39 -9.78 -3.08
CA ILE A 147 -5.40 -9.82 -1.60
C ILE A 147 -6.14 -8.60 -1.03
N SER A 148 -5.90 -7.41 -1.58
CA SER A 148 -6.59 -6.20 -1.15
C SER A 148 -8.09 -6.29 -1.39
N PHE A 149 -8.50 -6.85 -2.52
CA PHE A 149 -9.90 -7.09 -2.84
C PHE A 149 -10.54 -8.08 -1.86
N MET A 150 -9.90 -9.22 -1.60
CA MET A 150 -10.38 -10.23 -0.64
C MET A 150 -10.57 -9.65 0.77
N ILE A 151 -9.61 -8.84 1.25
CA ILE A 151 -9.72 -8.18 2.56
C ILE A 151 -10.90 -7.21 2.56
N LEU A 152 -11.09 -6.45 1.48
CA LEU A 152 -12.16 -5.45 1.36
C LEU A 152 -13.55 -6.11 1.37
N THR A 153 -13.77 -7.12 0.53
CA THR A 153 -15.05 -7.83 0.41
C THR A 153 -15.39 -8.59 1.69
N ALA A 154 -14.41 -9.27 2.31
CA ALA A 154 -14.58 -9.93 3.59
C ALA A 154 -14.93 -8.95 4.72
N SER A 155 -14.29 -7.77 4.74
CA SER A 155 -14.55 -6.74 5.74
C SER A 155 -15.95 -6.16 5.65
N ILE A 156 -16.43 -5.90 4.42
CA ILE A 156 -17.79 -5.40 4.19
C ILE A 156 -18.82 -6.45 4.59
N THR A 157 -18.60 -7.71 4.18
CA THR A 157 -19.46 -8.85 4.54
C THR A 157 -19.55 -9.00 6.05
N PHE A 158 -18.41 -9.00 6.74
CA PHE A 158 -18.37 -9.01 8.20
C PHE A 158 -19.16 -7.85 8.81
N GLY A 159 -18.96 -6.62 8.32
CA GLY A 159 -19.63 -5.42 8.83
C GLY A 159 -21.16 -5.49 8.70
N LEU A 160 -21.66 -6.04 7.59
CA LEU A 160 -23.10 -6.21 7.33
C LEU A 160 -23.71 -7.29 8.25
N PHE A 161 -23.10 -8.46 8.34
CA PHE A 161 -23.64 -9.58 9.12
C PHE A 161 -23.47 -9.44 10.64
N SER A 162 -22.43 -8.72 11.09
CA SER A 162 -22.23 -8.41 12.52
C SER A 162 -23.15 -7.32 13.04
N GLY A 163 -23.84 -6.60 12.16
CA GLY A 163 -24.70 -5.46 12.53
C GLY A 163 -23.93 -4.18 12.84
N ASN A 164 -22.62 -4.11 12.58
CA ASN A 164 -21.86 -2.86 12.67
C ASN A 164 -22.20 -1.88 11.55
N ILE A 165 -22.63 -2.40 10.39
CA ILE A 165 -23.06 -1.63 9.23
C ILE A 165 -24.47 -2.08 8.85
N HIS A 166 -25.42 -1.16 8.82
CA HIS A 166 -26.83 -1.49 8.55
C HIS A 166 -27.24 -1.33 7.08
N ASN A 167 -26.53 -0.49 6.30
CA ASN A 167 -26.94 -0.09 4.96
C ASN A 167 -25.78 -0.13 3.97
N TYR A 168 -26.08 -0.29 2.67
CA TYR A 168 -25.10 -0.19 1.57
C TYR A 168 -24.34 1.15 1.60
N ARG A 169 -25.00 2.25 1.99
CA ARG A 169 -24.37 3.56 2.18
C ARG A 169 -23.27 3.52 3.25
N GLY A 170 -23.47 2.75 4.31
CA GLY A 170 -22.48 2.55 5.36
C GLY A 170 -21.27 1.76 4.88
N ALA A 171 -21.48 0.76 4.02
CA ALA A 171 -20.41 0.00 3.39
C ALA A 171 -19.57 0.86 2.42
N VAL A 172 -20.22 1.71 1.62
CA VAL A 172 -19.50 2.67 0.76
C VAL A 172 -18.78 3.73 1.59
N ALA A 173 -19.43 4.25 2.63
CA ALA A 173 -18.82 5.24 3.51
C ALA A 173 -17.59 4.68 4.25
N SER A 174 -17.61 3.42 4.68
CA SER A 174 -16.45 2.79 5.34
C SER A 174 -15.28 2.62 4.38
N ALA A 175 -15.53 2.28 3.11
CA ALA A 175 -14.51 2.23 2.06
C ALA A 175 -13.92 3.61 1.74
N LEU A 176 -14.77 4.64 1.62
CA LEU A 176 -14.35 6.00 1.27
C LEU A 176 -13.63 6.74 2.40
N LYS A 177 -13.98 6.45 3.66
CA LYS A 177 -13.39 7.14 4.82
C LYS A 177 -11.86 6.97 4.84
N GLY A 178 -11.37 5.82 4.36
CA GLY A 178 -9.95 5.51 4.23
C GLY A 178 -9.24 5.46 5.58
N GLY A 179 -8.20 4.64 5.70
CA GLY A 179 -7.42 4.60 6.94
C GLY A 179 -6.74 5.94 7.21
N SER A 180 -6.82 6.48 8.43
CA SER A 180 -6.07 7.69 8.82
C SER A 180 -4.54 7.53 8.66
N VAL A 181 -4.07 6.28 8.63
CA VAL A 181 -2.67 5.89 8.36
C VAL A 181 -2.30 6.04 6.89
N LEU A 182 -3.25 5.87 5.95
CA LEU A 182 -2.97 5.91 4.50
C LEU A 182 -2.37 7.26 4.08
N LYS A 183 -2.91 8.37 4.60
CA LYS A 183 -2.39 9.72 4.31
C LYS A 183 -0.93 9.89 4.75
N ILE A 184 -0.57 9.28 5.89
CA ILE A 184 0.78 9.33 6.43
C ILE A 184 1.72 8.49 5.55
N VAL A 185 1.29 7.28 5.17
CA VAL A 185 2.08 6.38 4.32
C VAL A 185 2.29 6.98 2.93
N LEU A 186 1.26 7.59 2.32
CA LEU A 186 1.38 8.26 1.03
C LEU A 186 2.36 9.43 1.07
N CYS A 187 2.32 10.25 2.14
CA CYS A 187 3.26 11.33 2.34
C CYS A 187 4.71 10.81 2.42
N LEU A 188 4.95 9.77 3.22
CA LEU A 188 6.28 9.16 3.32
C LEU A 188 6.72 8.50 2.01
N TYR A 189 5.81 7.85 1.30
CA TYR A 189 6.09 7.23 0.00
C TYR A 189 6.58 8.28 -1.00
N VAL A 190 5.85 9.40 -1.16
CA VAL A 190 6.25 10.48 -2.07
C VAL A 190 7.64 10.99 -1.72
N LEU A 191 7.91 11.24 -0.43
CA LEU A 191 9.20 11.75 0.02
C LEU A 191 10.35 10.76 -0.19
N ILE A 192 10.12 9.46 -0.04
CA ILE A 192 11.16 8.43 -0.17
C ILE A 192 11.40 8.11 -1.65
N ALA A 193 10.34 7.93 -2.45
CA ALA A 193 10.45 7.60 -3.86
C ALA A 193 11.21 8.68 -4.64
N GLU A 194 10.89 9.95 -4.38
CA GLU A 194 11.59 11.07 -5.00
C GLU A 194 13.06 11.18 -4.53
N LEU A 195 13.35 10.87 -3.26
CA LEU A 195 14.73 10.92 -2.77
C LEU A 195 15.58 9.82 -3.43
N ILE A 196 15.02 8.61 -3.58
CA ILE A 196 15.66 7.50 -4.28
C ILE A 196 15.91 7.87 -5.75
N ALA A 197 14.93 8.48 -6.43
CA ALA A 197 15.06 8.91 -7.80
C ALA A 197 16.17 9.96 -7.96
N ILE A 198 16.20 10.97 -7.08
CA ILE A 198 17.25 12.00 -7.09
C ILE A 198 18.64 11.38 -6.90
N ILE A 199 18.79 10.46 -5.95
CA ILE A 199 20.06 9.76 -5.73
C ILE A 199 20.47 8.99 -6.99
N GLY A 200 19.54 8.27 -7.62
CA GLY A 200 19.80 7.52 -8.86
C GLY A 200 20.06 8.40 -10.10
N TYR A 201 19.72 9.69 -10.06
CA TYR A 201 20.08 10.64 -11.12
C TYR A 201 21.48 11.24 -10.94
N ILE A 202 21.85 11.51 -9.68
CA ILE A 202 23.11 12.16 -9.32
C ILE A 202 24.31 11.24 -9.54
N PHE A 203 24.16 9.96 -9.16
CA PHE A 203 25.18 8.92 -9.24
C PHE A 203 24.96 8.01 -10.45
#